data_AF-A0A7S3BF21-F1
#
_entry.id   AF-A0A7S3BF21-F1
#
_cell.length_a   1.000
_cell.length_b   1.000
_cell.length_c   1.000
_cell.angle_alpha   90.00
_cell.angle_beta   90.00
_cell.angle_gamma   90.00
#
_symmetry.space_group_name_H-M   'P 1'
#
loop_
_entity.id
_entity.type
_entity.pdbx_description
1 polymer ?
#
loop_
_entity_poly.entity_id
_entity_poly.type
_entity_poly.pdbx_seq_one_letter_code
_entity_poly.pdbx_strand_id
1 'polypeptide(L)'
;GHDNHHYKNVYAYVGQGIGFYDAPMLAGHEDHFTNNTLVITGTSVGGFTCDGTGKTVIGSNKYFTKTGDIEECKMSLADWQAKGNDLGSTVAKTPPDATIIGWAKDLLGF
;
A
#
# COMPACT_ATOMS: atom_id res chain seq x y z
N GLY A 1 -18.90 -5.96 9.11
CA GLY A 1 -17.72 -5.62 8.29
C GLY A 1 -17.56 -4.13 8.34
N HIS A 2 -16.33 -3.65 8.30
CA HIS A 2 -16.05 -2.26 7.95
C HIS A 2 -15.56 -2.26 6.51
N ASP A 3 -15.92 -1.23 5.75
CA ASP A 3 -15.44 -1.03 4.38
C ASP A 3 -14.40 0.10 4.45
N ASN A 4 -13.13 -0.24 4.67
CA ASN A 4 -12.08 0.75 4.91
C ASN A 4 -11.46 1.22 3.59
N HIS A 5 -11.59 2.51 3.29
CA HIS A 5 -11.08 3.10 2.06
C HIS A 5 -9.94 4.09 2.37
N HIS A 6 -8.72 3.65 2.12
CA HIS A 6 -7.51 4.46 2.23
C HIS A 6 -7.14 4.93 0.82
N TYR A 7 -7.36 6.23 0.56
CA TYR A 7 -7.17 6.82 -0.76
C TYR A 7 -6.47 8.18 -0.67
N LYS A 8 -5.45 8.39 -1.52
CA LYS A 8 -4.67 9.64 -1.61
C LYS A 8 -4.03 10.10 -0.29
N ASN A 9 -3.73 9.15 0.60
CA ASN A 9 -3.00 9.45 1.83
C ASN A 9 -1.49 9.49 1.58
N VAL A 10 -0.78 10.21 2.45
CA VAL A 10 0.68 10.15 2.59
C VAL A 10 1.00 9.51 3.93
N TYR A 11 1.64 8.35 3.90
CA TYR A 11 2.13 7.65 5.09
C TYR A 11 3.65 7.77 5.15
N ALA A 12 4.18 8.36 6.23
CA ALA A 12 5.62 8.54 6.41
C ALA A 12 6.16 7.60 7.49
N TYR A 13 7.23 6.88 7.17
CA TYR A 13 8.00 6.04 8.09
C TYR A 13 7.17 4.98 8.84
N VAL A 14 6.23 4.34 8.14
CA VAL A 14 5.39 3.29 8.71
C VAL A 14 6.08 1.92 8.63
N GLY A 15 5.80 1.04 9.59
CA GLY A 15 6.30 -0.34 9.55
C GLY A 15 5.65 -1.18 8.43
N GLN A 16 4.37 -0.91 8.18
CA GLN A 16 3.54 -1.50 7.13
C GLN A 16 2.40 -0.53 6.79
N GLY A 17 1.88 -0.61 5.56
CA GLY A 17 0.74 0.19 5.11
C GLY A 17 -0.61 -0.37 5.55
N ILE A 18 -0.73 -1.70 5.59
CA ILE A 18 -1.98 -2.40 5.91
C ILE A 18 -1.76 -3.30 7.14
N GLY A 19 -2.58 -3.10 8.17
CA GLY A 19 -2.62 -4.00 9.33
C GLY A 19 -3.51 -5.20 9.05
N PHE A 20 -3.10 -6.39 9.52
CA PHE A 20 -3.89 -7.61 9.36
C PHE A 20 -5.12 -7.59 10.28
N TYR A 21 -6.27 -8.02 9.76
CA TYR A 21 -7.43 -8.38 10.57
C TYR A 21 -7.75 -9.86 10.33
N ASP A 22 -7.95 -10.61 11.42
CA ASP A 22 -8.00 -12.07 11.43
C ASP A 22 -9.27 -12.67 10.80
N ALA A 23 -10.18 -11.84 10.29
CA ALA A 23 -11.40 -12.28 9.63
C ALA A 23 -11.32 -12.03 8.12
N PRO A 24 -11.65 -13.04 7.28
CA PRO A 24 -11.77 -12.81 5.84
C PRO A 24 -12.85 -11.76 5.57
N MET A 25 -12.52 -10.78 4.72
CA MET A 25 -13.49 -9.80 4.25
C MET A 25 -14.60 -10.48 3.46
N LEU A 26 -15.81 -9.95 3.57
CA LEU A 26 -16.98 -10.48 2.85
C LEU A 26 -16.95 -9.96 1.40
N ALA A 27 -17.47 -10.78 0.48
CA ALA A 27 -17.65 -10.34 -0.90
C ALA A 27 -18.60 -9.12 -0.95
N GLY A 28 -18.21 -8.07 -1.67
CA GLY A 28 -18.91 -6.79 -1.74
C GLY A 28 -18.62 -5.83 -0.58
N HIS A 29 -17.69 -6.21 0.31
CA HIS A 29 -17.23 -5.43 1.47
C HIS A 29 -15.69 -5.47 1.54
N GLU A 30 -15.04 -5.36 0.40
CA GLU A 30 -13.60 -5.34 0.29
C GLU A 30 -13.03 -4.03 0.84
N ASP A 31 -11.95 -4.12 1.61
CA ASP A 31 -11.15 -2.94 1.91
C ASP A 31 -10.43 -2.43 0.65
N HIS A 32 -10.26 -1.11 0.56
CA HIS A 32 -9.58 -0.44 -0.54
C HIS A 32 -8.34 0.29 -0.05
N PHE A 33 -7.19 -0.03 -0.62
CA PHE A 33 -5.92 0.64 -0.36
C PHE A 33 -5.30 1.11 -1.67
N THR A 34 -5.71 2.28 -2.15
CA THR A 34 -5.39 2.73 -3.52
C THR A 34 -4.85 4.15 -3.60
N ASN A 35 -3.96 4.41 -4.55
CA ASN A 35 -3.41 5.74 -4.84
C ASN A 35 -2.80 6.46 -3.62
N ASN A 36 -2.23 5.71 -2.68
CA ASN A 36 -1.53 6.25 -1.53
C ASN A 36 -0.03 6.40 -1.82
N THR A 37 0.64 7.27 -1.10
CA THR A 37 2.11 7.39 -1.11
C THR A 37 2.64 6.96 0.25
N LEU A 38 3.55 5.99 0.27
CA LEU A 38 4.01 5.32 1.48
C LEU A 38 5.53 5.30 1.56
N VAL A 39 6.08 5.76 2.68
CA VAL A 39 7.46 5.49 3.10
C VAL A 39 7.44 4.39 4.15
N ILE A 40 7.95 3.21 3.79
CA ILE A 40 7.90 1.99 4.61
C ILE A 40 9.32 1.71 5.14
N THR A 41 9.43 1.43 6.44
CA THR A 41 10.71 1.12 7.09
C THR A 41 11.15 -0.32 6.87
N GLY A 42 10.21 -1.24 6.62
CA GLY A 42 10.45 -2.60 6.16
C GLY A 42 10.33 -2.76 4.65
N THR A 43 10.08 -4.00 4.21
CA THR A 43 9.90 -4.39 2.80
C THR A 43 8.57 -5.10 2.54
N SER A 44 7.61 -5.05 3.48
CA SER A 44 6.28 -5.64 3.31
C SER A 44 5.23 -4.54 3.38
N VAL A 45 4.25 -4.58 2.47
CA VAL A 45 3.08 -3.68 2.53
C VAL A 45 2.21 -3.98 3.75
N GLY A 46 2.27 -5.21 4.26
CA GLY A 46 1.57 -5.65 5.46
C GLY A 46 0.75 -6.91 5.22
N GLY A 47 -0.17 -7.19 6.15
CA GLY A 47 -1.05 -8.35 6.08
C GLY A 47 -2.44 -7.95 5.59
N PHE A 48 -2.93 -8.62 4.53
CA PHE A 48 -4.28 -8.45 4.00
C PHE A 48 -4.77 -9.75 3.35
N THR A 49 -6.07 -9.82 3.05
CA THR A 49 -6.65 -10.97 2.35
C THR A 49 -6.17 -10.95 0.90
N CYS A 50 -5.47 -12.01 0.49
CA CYS A 50 -4.81 -12.14 -0.82
C CYS A 50 -5.58 -12.98 -1.85
N ASP A 51 -6.65 -13.65 -1.44
CA ASP A 51 -7.43 -14.55 -2.27
C ASP A 51 -8.92 -14.46 -1.93
N GLY A 52 -9.74 -15.21 -2.70
CA GLY A 52 -11.18 -15.20 -2.55
C GLY A 52 -11.86 -13.97 -3.16
N THR A 53 -13.18 -13.91 -2.99
CA THR A 53 -14.01 -12.85 -3.54
C THR A 53 -13.95 -11.57 -2.72
N GLY A 54 -13.71 -11.66 -1.41
CA GLY A 54 -13.50 -10.50 -0.52
C GLY A 54 -12.06 -9.99 -0.47
N LYS A 55 -11.22 -10.31 -1.47
CA LYS A 55 -9.80 -9.90 -1.46
C LYS A 55 -9.69 -8.38 -1.44
N THR A 56 -8.80 -7.84 -0.59
CA THR A 56 -8.51 -6.40 -0.52
C THR A 56 -8.13 -5.85 -1.90
N VAL A 57 -8.72 -4.69 -2.26
CA VAL A 57 -8.44 -4.02 -3.52
C VAL A 57 -7.27 -3.06 -3.32
N ILE A 58 -6.15 -3.39 -3.94
CA ILE A 58 -4.91 -2.60 -3.88
C ILE A 58 -4.54 -2.18 -5.31
N GLY A 59 -4.01 -0.97 -5.47
CA GLY A 59 -3.59 -0.47 -6.77
C GLY A 59 -3.11 0.97 -6.76
N SER A 60 -2.24 1.30 -7.72
CA SER A 60 -1.74 2.66 -7.99
C SER A 60 -1.04 3.34 -6.80
N ASN A 61 -0.55 2.59 -5.83
CA ASN A 61 0.21 3.11 -4.70
C ASN A 61 1.67 3.39 -5.08
N LYS A 62 2.29 4.34 -4.39
CA LYS A 62 3.71 4.65 -4.51
C LYS A 62 4.42 4.25 -3.23
N TYR A 63 5.18 3.16 -3.28
CA TYR A 63 5.95 2.65 -2.15
C TYR A 63 7.39 3.16 -2.21
N PHE A 64 7.91 3.54 -1.06
CA PHE A 64 9.29 3.99 -0.89
C PHE A 64 9.92 3.22 0.28
N THR A 65 10.90 2.37 -0.02
CA THR A 65 11.60 1.55 0.98
C THR A 65 13.09 1.84 0.96
N LYS A 66 13.83 1.41 1.98
CA LYS A 66 15.28 1.63 2.01
C LYS A 66 16.00 0.94 0.83
N THR A 67 15.53 -0.22 0.41
CA THR A 67 16.17 -1.01 -0.65
C THR A 67 15.63 -0.67 -2.05
N GLY A 68 14.39 -0.21 -2.14
CA GLY A 68 13.66 -0.09 -3.40
C GLY A 68 12.90 -1.36 -3.79
N ASP A 69 12.76 -2.30 -2.85
CA ASP A 69 11.98 -3.53 -3.03
C ASP A 69 10.78 -3.54 -2.06
N ILE A 70 9.71 -4.22 -2.46
CA ILE A 70 8.52 -4.41 -1.63
C ILE A 70 7.86 -5.76 -1.96
N GLU A 71 7.28 -6.36 -0.94
CA GLU A 71 6.53 -7.60 -1.00
C GLU A 71 5.07 -7.39 -0.64
N GLU A 72 4.22 -8.11 -1.37
CA GLU A 72 2.78 -8.23 -1.16
C GLU A 72 2.40 -9.71 -1.26
N CYS A 73 1.55 -10.19 -0.35
CA CYS A 73 1.09 -11.59 -0.39
C CYS A 73 2.22 -12.63 -0.50
N LYS A 74 3.35 -12.38 0.19
CA LYS A 74 4.56 -13.22 0.21
C LYS A 74 5.24 -13.38 -1.15
N MET A 75 5.09 -12.42 -2.06
CA MET A 75 5.82 -12.37 -3.33
C MET A 75 6.22 -10.94 -3.67
N SER A 76 7.08 -10.78 -4.68
CA SER A 76 7.49 -9.45 -5.13
C SER A 76 6.30 -8.69 -5.72
N LEU A 77 6.38 -7.35 -5.69
CA LEU A 77 5.38 -6.50 -6.36
C LEU A 77 5.17 -6.89 -7.84
N ALA A 78 6.25 -7.17 -8.56
CA ALA A 78 6.19 -7.54 -9.96
C ALA A 78 5.44 -8.87 -10.18
N ASP A 79 5.73 -9.88 -9.37
CA ASP A 79 5.04 -11.18 -9.44
C ASP A 79 3.56 -11.06 -9.06
N TRP A 80 3.25 -10.18 -8.10
CA TRP A 80 1.88 -9.91 -7.68
C TRP A 80 1.07 -9.20 -8.76
N GLN A 81 1.70 -8.23 -9.43
CA GLN A 81 1.15 -7.53 -10.59
C GLN A 81 0.95 -8.43 -11.80
N ALA A 82 1.86 -9.38 -12.05
CA ALA A 82 1.72 -10.37 -13.12
C ALA A 82 0.47 -11.26 -12.94
N LYS A 83 -0.04 -11.39 -11.71
CA LYS A 83 -1.30 -12.08 -11.38
C LYS A 83 -2.55 -11.18 -11.49
N GLY A 84 -2.40 -9.95 -11.96
CA GLY A 84 -3.49 -8.98 -12.12
C GLY A 84 -3.84 -8.20 -10.86
N ASN A 85 -2.98 -8.20 -9.85
CA ASN A 85 -3.19 -7.48 -8.58
C ASN A 85 -2.35 -6.21 -8.51
N ASP A 86 -2.68 -5.31 -7.58
CA ASP A 86 -1.92 -4.09 -7.30
C ASP A 86 -1.43 -3.31 -8.55
N LEU A 87 -2.32 -3.21 -9.55
CA LEU A 87 -1.97 -2.66 -10.85
C LEU A 87 -1.64 -1.17 -10.75
N GLY A 88 -0.53 -0.79 -11.42
CA GLY A 88 -0.05 0.59 -11.48
C GLY A 88 0.72 1.06 -10.25
N SER A 89 0.87 0.22 -9.22
CA SER A 89 1.73 0.54 -8.09
C SER A 89 3.21 0.47 -8.46
N THR A 90 4.02 1.25 -7.75
CA THR A 90 5.46 1.34 -7.98
C THR A 90 6.22 1.28 -6.67
N VAL A 91 7.45 0.78 -6.71
CA VAL A 91 8.39 0.87 -5.59
C VAL A 91 9.67 1.57 -5.99
N ALA A 92 10.18 2.43 -5.11
CA ALA A 92 11.45 3.13 -5.25
C ALA A 92 12.18 3.25 -3.91
N LYS A 93 13.42 3.76 -3.93
CA LYS A 93 14.17 4.03 -2.69
C LYS A 93 13.60 5.22 -1.94
N THR A 94 13.66 5.18 -0.60
CA THR A 94 13.27 6.28 0.27
C THR A 94 13.96 7.59 -0.15
N PRO A 95 13.19 8.65 -0.49
CA PRO A 95 13.75 9.94 -0.85
C PRO A 95 14.17 10.72 0.41
N PRO A 96 14.86 11.86 0.26
CA PRO A 96 15.15 12.74 1.38
C PRO A 96 13.88 13.26 2.07
N ASP A 97 13.98 13.51 3.38
CA ASP A 97 12.89 14.04 4.23
C ASP A 97 12.23 15.30 3.66
N ALA A 98 13.02 16.17 3.04
CA ALA A 98 12.51 17.39 2.42
C ALA A 98 11.46 17.09 1.32
N THR A 99 11.66 16.00 0.56
CA THR A 99 10.68 15.54 -0.45
C THR A 99 9.42 15.01 0.22
N ILE A 100 9.56 14.24 1.30
CA ILE A 100 8.44 13.64 2.04
C ILE A 100 7.57 14.74 2.67
N ILE A 101 8.21 15.74 3.29
CA ILE A 101 7.55 16.92 3.83
C ILE A 101 6.87 17.72 2.72
N GLY A 102 7.51 17.82 1.54
CA GLY A 102 6.92 18.44 0.35
C GLY A 102 5.57 17.81 -0.04
N TRP A 103 5.49 16.48 -0.09
CA TRP A 103 4.23 15.79 -0.38
C TRP A 103 3.12 16.11 0.63
N ALA A 104 3.46 16.20 1.92
CA ALA A 104 2.50 16.56 2.95
C ALA A 104 1.99 18.01 2.78
N LYS A 105 2.88 18.95 2.41
CA LYS A 105 2.50 20.34 2.11
C LYS A 105 1.57 20.42 0.90
N ASP A 106 1.93 19.75 -0.19
CA ASP A 106 1.13 19.73 -1.42
C ASP A 106 -0.27 19.14 -1.16
N LEU A 107 -0.35 18.05 -0.38
CA LEU A 107 -1.62 17.41 -0.04
C LEU A 107 -2.52 18.31 0.82
N LEU A 108 -1.94 19.06 1.75
CA LEU A 108 -2.67 19.91 2.70
C LEU A 108 -2.86 21.35 2.21
N GLY A 109 -2.24 21.74 1.09
CA GLY A 109 -2.39 23.06 0.48
C GLY A 109 -1.58 24.17 1.15
N PHE A 110 -0.36 23.88 1.63
CA PHE A 110 0.56 24.85 2.26
C PHE A 110 1.56 25.47 1.28
#